data_AF-A0A4R0XEH5-F1
#
_entry.id   AF-A0A4R0XEH5-F1
#
_cell.length_a   1.000
_cell.length_b   1.000
_cell.length_c   1.000
_cell.angle_alpha   90.00
_cell.angle_beta   90.00
_cell.angle_gamma   90.00
#
_symmetry.space_group_name_H-M   'P 1'
#
loop_
_entity.id
_entity.type
_entity.pdbx_description
1 polymer ?
#
loop_
_entity_poly.entity_id
_entity_poly.type
_entity_poly.pdbx_seq_one_letter_code
_entity_poly.pdbx_strand_id
1 'polypeptide(L)'
;MTTACFTAHGGRSADMDAAIQRNLENHGVSVAIAPACTKADMNVTYTDSWYWDIVMYLRSMDIRFYQAPAGGLIASGHWKNSVLHQFPNADGVVQDLMDDMFRKTGEPTAVRTSSASN
;
A
#
# COMPACT_ATOMS: atom_id res chain seq x y z
N MET A 1 -17.18 5.63 4.32
CA MET A 1 -16.15 5.01 3.47
C MET A 1 -14.82 5.70 3.73
N THR A 2 -13.75 4.94 3.95
CA THR A 2 -12.40 5.49 4.16
C THR A 2 -11.80 5.89 2.84
N THR A 3 -11.19 7.07 2.78
CA THR A 3 -10.57 7.59 1.56
C THR A 3 -9.06 7.68 1.73
N ALA A 4 -8.31 7.11 0.78
CA ALA A 4 -6.87 7.25 0.70
C ALA A 4 -6.46 8.23 -0.40
N CYS A 5 -5.46 9.06 -0.11
CA CYS A 5 -4.68 9.75 -1.13
C CYS A 5 -3.46 8.89 -1.46
N PHE A 6 -3.42 8.32 -2.65
CA PHE A 6 -2.34 7.44 -3.10
C PHE A 6 -1.37 8.21 -4.02
N THR A 7 -0.07 8.15 -3.69
CA THR A 7 0.99 8.67 -4.54
C THR A 7 1.42 7.60 -5.53
N ALA A 8 0.82 7.62 -6.73
CA ALA A 8 1.23 6.76 -7.84
C ALA A 8 2.57 7.22 -8.45
N HIS A 9 3.40 6.28 -8.89
CA HIS A 9 4.70 6.58 -9.50
C HIS A 9 4.65 6.66 -11.03
N GLY A 10 3.72 5.94 -11.65
CA GLY A 10 3.59 5.82 -13.10
C GLY A 10 4.80 5.16 -13.78
N GLY A 11 4.86 5.30 -15.10
CA GLY A 11 5.98 4.80 -15.90
C GLY A 11 6.23 3.30 -15.71
N ARG A 12 7.43 2.94 -15.24
CA ARG A 12 7.85 1.54 -15.03
C ARG A 12 7.16 0.87 -13.84
N SER A 13 6.46 1.63 -13.00
CA SER A 13 5.78 1.10 -11.82
C SER A 13 4.25 1.13 -11.97
N ALA A 14 3.72 1.37 -13.17
CA ALA A 14 2.27 1.42 -13.41
C ALA A 14 1.52 0.14 -12.97
N ASP A 15 2.12 -1.03 -13.16
CA ASP A 15 1.53 -2.29 -12.70
C ASP A 15 1.48 -2.35 -11.17
N MET A 16 2.53 -1.84 -10.50
CA MET A 16 2.59 -1.75 -9.04
C MET A 16 1.58 -0.73 -8.49
N ASP A 17 1.43 0.42 -9.15
CA ASP A 17 0.38 1.40 -8.81
C ASP A 17 -1.00 0.75 -8.85
N ALA A 18 -1.28 0.03 -9.94
CA ALA A 18 -2.55 -0.64 -10.13
C ALA A 18 -2.76 -1.75 -9.08
N ALA A 19 -1.72 -2.49 -8.72
CA ALA A 19 -1.79 -3.53 -7.68
C ALA A 19 -2.12 -2.94 -6.30
N ILE A 20 -1.46 -1.84 -5.91
CA ILE A 20 -1.73 -1.17 -4.63
C ILE A 20 -3.14 -0.57 -4.63
N GLN A 21 -3.53 0.12 -5.70
CA GLN A 21 -4.87 0.70 -5.82
C GLN A 21 -5.95 -0.37 -5.70
N ARG A 22 -5.83 -1.48 -6.45
CA ARG A 22 -6.77 -2.61 -6.35
C ARG A 22 -6.86 -3.15 -4.93
N ASN A 23 -5.73 -3.32 -4.25
CA ASN A 23 -5.72 -3.81 -2.87
C ASN A 23 -6.40 -2.83 -1.91
N LEU A 24 -6.14 -1.53 -2.00
CA LEU A 24 -6.86 -0.52 -1.22
C LEU A 24 -8.39 -0.64 -1.43
N GLU A 25 -8.82 -0.72 -2.69
CA GLU A 25 -10.24 -0.85 -3.04
C GLU A 25 -10.86 -2.16 -2.51
N ASN A 26 -10.13 -3.28 -2.57
CA ASN A 26 -10.56 -4.57 -2.02
C ASN A 26 -10.76 -4.54 -0.50
N HIS A 27 -10.02 -3.68 0.22
CA HIS A 27 -10.22 -3.42 1.66
C HIS A 27 -11.22 -2.29 1.95
N GLY A 28 -12.05 -1.92 0.97
CA GLY A 28 -13.12 -0.93 1.13
C GLY A 28 -12.62 0.51 1.25
N VAL A 29 -11.39 0.80 0.80
CA VAL A 29 -10.83 2.15 0.74
C VAL A 29 -11.09 2.75 -0.63
N SER A 30 -11.72 3.92 -0.68
CA SER A 30 -11.80 4.72 -1.90
C SER A 30 -10.47 5.41 -2.17
N VAL A 31 -9.95 5.29 -3.39
CA VAL A 31 -8.62 5.85 -3.75
C VAL A 31 -8.78 7.11 -4.58
N ALA A 32 -8.11 8.18 -4.15
CA ALA A 32 -7.82 9.37 -4.95
C ALA A 32 -6.32 9.43 -5.23
N ILE A 33 -5.92 9.85 -6.42
CA ILE A 33 -4.51 9.91 -6.82
C ILE A 33 -3.94 11.31 -6.57
N ALA A 34 -2.76 11.39 -5.95
CA ALA A 34 -2.05 12.64 -5.74
C ALA A 34 -1.64 13.29 -7.10
N PRO A 35 -1.61 14.64 -7.20
CA PRO A 35 -1.88 15.63 -6.15
C PRO A 35 -3.35 16.05 -6.05
N ALA A 36 -4.29 15.42 -6.77
CA ALA A 36 -5.69 15.84 -6.84
C ALA A 36 -6.53 15.52 -5.58
N CYS A 37 -5.90 15.01 -4.53
CA CYS A 37 -6.55 14.65 -3.28
C CYS A 37 -6.99 15.90 -2.51
N THR A 38 -8.30 16.13 -2.39
CA THR A 38 -8.85 17.29 -1.68
C THR A 38 -9.16 17.00 -0.21
N LYS A 39 -9.65 15.79 0.09
CA LYS A 39 -9.91 15.28 1.45
C LYS A 39 -9.68 13.77 1.47
N ALA A 40 -8.70 13.33 2.24
CA ALA A 40 -8.42 11.91 2.49
C ALA A 40 -8.29 11.69 4.01
N ASP A 41 -8.57 10.46 4.44
CA ASP A 41 -8.35 10.03 5.82
C ASP A 41 -6.90 9.55 6.02
N MET A 42 -6.29 9.03 4.96
CA MET A 42 -4.90 8.56 4.97
C MET A 42 -4.15 8.87 3.68
N ASN A 43 -2.84 9.00 3.78
CA ASN A 43 -1.94 9.04 2.63
C ASN A 43 -1.25 7.68 2.49
N VAL A 44 -1.14 7.19 1.27
CA VAL A 44 -0.50 5.92 0.93
C VAL A 44 0.67 6.19 0.00
N THR A 45 1.84 5.68 0.39
CA THR A 45 3.07 5.77 -0.40
C THR A 45 3.76 4.42 -0.42
N TYR A 46 4.56 4.17 -1.45
CA TYR A 46 5.36 2.96 -1.51
C TYR A 46 6.74 3.22 -2.11
N THR A 47 7.63 2.23 -1.97
CA THR A 47 8.87 2.13 -2.72
C THR A 47 9.02 0.71 -3.20
N ASP A 48 9.17 0.52 -4.50
CA ASP A 48 9.51 -0.74 -5.13
C ASP A 48 10.98 -0.76 -5.58
N SER A 49 11.67 -1.86 -5.33
CA SER A 49 13.00 -2.11 -5.89
C SER A 49 12.92 -3.33 -6.78
N TRP A 50 13.26 -3.13 -8.04
CA TRP A 50 13.40 -4.21 -9.02
C TRP A 50 14.87 -4.47 -9.31
N TYR A 51 15.18 -5.72 -9.63
CA TYR A 51 16.52 -6.12 -10.05
C TYR A 51 16.44 -6.98 -11.30
N TRP A 52 17.50 -6.92 -12.11
CA TRP A 52 17.69 -7.75 -13.28
C TRP A 52 18.98 -8.55 -13.08
N ASP A 53 18.88 -9.86 -13.20
CA ASP A 53 20.03 -10.76 -13.29
C ASP A 53 19.91 -11.74 -14.48
N ILE A 54 18.78 -12.41 -14.60
CA ILE A 54 18.37 -13.35 -15.65
C ILE A 54 16.97 -12.97 -16.12
N VAL A 55 16.08 -12.62 -15.18
CA VAL A 55 14.75 -12.04 -15.42
C VAL A 55 14.55 -10.82 -14.54
N MET A 56 13.56 -9.98 -14.87
CA MET A 56 13.14 -8.91 -13.98
C MET A 56 12.39 -9.50 -12.78
N TYR A 57 12.79 -9.16 -11.56
CA TYR A 57 12.09 -9.58 -10.36
C TYR A 57 12.04 -8.48 -9.29
N LEU A 58 11.01 -8.56 -8.46
CA LEU A 58 10.86 -7.67 -7.31
C LEU A 58 11.85 -8.09 -6.23
N ARG A 59 12.75 -7.17 -5.86
CA ARG A 59 13.79 -7.39 -4.85
C ARG A 59 13.33 -6.95 -3.47
N SER A 60 12.60 -5.84 -3.38
CA SER A 60 11.98 -5.39 -2.14
C SER A 60 10.79 -4.47 -2.39
N MET A 61 9.92 -4.38 -1.40
CA MET A 61 8.74 -3.54 -1.39
C MET A 61 8.51 -2.95 0.00
N ASP A 62 8.27 -1.64 0.05
CA ASP A 62 7.88 -0.93 1.25
C ASP A 62 6.56 -0.20 0.98
N ILE A 63 5.54 -0.41 1.82
CA ILE A 63 4.25 0.30 1.74
C ILE A 63 4.00 0.99 3.08
N ARG A 64 3.54 2.24 3.04
CA ARG A 64 3.28 3.04 4.25
C ARG A 64 1.95 3.76 4.16
N PHE A 65 1.18 3.66 5.24
CA PHE A 65 -0.06 4.40 5.45
C PHE A 65 0.18 5.46 6.52
N TYR A 66 -0.12 6.71 6.22
CA TYR A 66 -0.02 7.84 7.14
C TYR A 66 -1.38 8.44 7.37
N GLN A 67 -1.65 8.98 8.55
CA GLN A 67 -2.83 9.79 8.76
C GLN A 67 -2.74 11.06 7.89
N ALA A 68 -3.78 11.36 7.14
CA ALA A 68 -3.82 12.58 6.34
C ALA A 68 -4.26 13.79 7.21
N PRO A 69 -3.86 15.03 6.85
CA PRO A 69 -3.01 15.38 5.72
C PRO A 69 -1.50 15.18 5.95
N ALA A 70 -1.00 15.28 7.19
CA ALA A 70 0.43 15.14 7.53
C ALA A 70 0.62 14.58 8.95
N GLY A 71 -0.13 13.52 9.27
CA GLY A 71 -0.11 12.86 10.57
C GLY A 71 0.85 11.69 10.66
N GLY A 72 0.75 10.96 11.77
CA GLY A 72 1.63 9.84 12.08
C GLY A 72 1.47 8.63 11.16
N LEU A 73 2.47 7.75 11.17
CA LEU A 73 2.40 6.44 10.53
C LEU A 73 1.31 5.60 11.19
N ILE A 74 0.36 5.11 10.40
CA ILE A 74 -0.71 4.21 10.82
C ILE A 74 -0.25 2.76 10.69
N ALA A 75 0.33 2.43 9.54
CA ALA A 75 0.82 1.08 9.21
C ALA A 75 2.01 1.17 8.27
N SER A 76 2.91 0.18 8.36
CA SER A 76 3.89 -0.07 7.31
C SER A 76 4.10 -1.56 7.09
N GLY A 77 4.25 -1.92 5.83
CA GLY A 77 4.67 -3.25 5.40
C GLY A 77 6.05 -3.17 4.76
N HIS A 78 6.92 -4.11 5.11
CA HIS A 78 8.20 -4.31 4.44
C HIS A 78 8.30 -5.75 3.95
N TRP A 79 8.65 -5.91 2.68
CA TRP A 79 8.94 -7.20 2.08
C TRP A 79 10.29 -7.15 1.38
N LYS A 80 11.06 -8.23 1.51
CA LYS A 80 12.36 -8.39 0.84
C LYS A 80 12.48 -9.81 0.34
N ASN A 81 12.91 -9.94 -0.92
CA ASN A 81 13.13 -11.24 -1.53
C ASN A 81 14.28 -11.99 -0.85
N SER A 82 14.21 -13.32 -0.85
CA SER A 82 15.22 -14.18 -0.23
C SER A 82 16.50 -14.25 -1.07
N VAL A 83 17.61 -14.68 -0.44
CA VAL A 83 18.92 -14.81 -1.10
C VAL A 83 18.95 -15.95 -2.13
N LEU A 84 18.10 -16.96 -1.95
CA LEU A 84 17.86 -18.02 -2.94
C LEU A 84 16.81 -17.51 -3.92
N HIS A 85 17.22 -16.75 -4.95
CA HIS A 85 16.37 -16.07 -5.95
C HIS A 85 15.00 -16.73 -6.14
N GLN A 86 13.98 -16.19 -5.47
CA GLN A 86 12.58 -16.54 -5.74
C GLN A 86 12.04 -15.53 -6.76
N PHE A 87 11.13 -15.99 -7.61
CA PHE A 87 10.44 -15.13 -8.58
C PHE A 87 8.97 -14.99 -8.17
N PRO A 88 8.67 -14.34 -7.03
CA PRO A 88 7.30 -14.19 -6.58
C PRO A 88 6.54 -13.26 -7.54
N ASN A 89 5.25 -13.53 -7.69
CA ASN A 89 4.35 -12.60 -8.37
C ASN A 89 4.25 -11.32 -7.53
N ALA A 90 4.55 -10.17 -8.12
CA ALA A 90 4.52 -8.88 -7.45
C ALA A 90 3.13 -8.53 -6.89
N ASP A 91 2.05 -8.84 -7.61
CA ASP A 91 0.68 -8.63 -7.14
C ASP A 91 0.39 -9.42 -5.86
N GLY A 92 0.87 -10.67 -5.80
CA GLY A 92 0.74 -11.52 -4.62
C GLY A 92 1.53 -10.97 -3.43
N VAL A 93 2.74 -10.45 -3.66
CA VAL A 93 3.54 -9.79 -2.61
C VAL A 93 2.82 -8.56 -2.05
N VAL A 94 2.24 -7.72 -2.92
CA VAL A 94 1.49 -6.53 -2.49
C VAL A 94 0.27 -6.94 -1.68
N GLN A 95 -0.48 -7.93 -2.18
CA GLN A 95 -1.68 -8.43 -1.51
C GLN A 95 -1.34 -8.95 -0.11
N ASP A 96 -0.39 -9.90 0.01
CA ASP A 96 -0.02 -10.49 1.30
C ASP A 96 0.46 -9.42 2.30
N LEU A 97 1.21 -8.43 1.79
CA LEU A 97 1.73 -7.34 2.61
C LEU A 97 0.62 -6.41 3.10
N MET A 98 -0.32 -6.03 2.24
CA MET A 98 -1.42 -5.15 2.58
C MET A 98 -2.47 -5.85 3.45
N ASP A 99 -2.76 -7.14 3.19
CA ASP A 99 -3.60 -7.99 4.04
C ASP A 99 -3.08 -7.98 5.48
N ASP A 100 -1.77 -8.14 5.68
CA ASP A 100 -1.15 -8.09 7.00
C ASP A 100 -1.24 -6.69 7.64
N MET A 101 -1.03 -5.63 6.85
CA MET A 101 -1.16 -4.25 7.33
C MET A 101 -2.59 -3.92 7.79
N PHE A 102 -3.61 -4.28 7.01
CA PHE A 102 -5.01 -4.05 7.37
C PHE A 102 -5.44 -4.92 8.55
N ARG A 103 -5.01 -6.19 8.61
CA ARG A 103 -5.26 -7.05 9.77
C ARG A 103 -4.71 -6.45 11.06
N LYS A 104 -3.49 -5.91 11.04
CA LYS A 104 -2.83 -5.32 12.22
C LYS A 104 -3.47 -4.02 12.69
N THR A 105 -4.00 -3.23 11.77
CA THR A 105 -4.63 -1.94 12.09
C THR A 105 -6.13 -2.04 12.32
N GLY A 106 -6.74 -3.17 11.96
CA GLY A 106 -8.18 -3.32 11.81
C GLY A 106 -8.59 -2.79 10.44
N GLU A 107 -9.48 -3.51 9.76
CA GLU A 107 -10.04 -3.04 8.49
C GLU A 107 -10.57 -1.60 8.66
N PRO A 108 -10.49 -0.73 7.64
CA PRO A 108 -10.84 0.69 7.75
C PRO A 108 -12.25 0.95 8.31
N THR A 109 -13.15 -0.02 8.15
CA THR A 109 -14.50 0.00 8.73
C THR A 109 -14.50 -0.17 10.25
N ALA A 110 -13.56 -0.95 10.83
CA ALA A 110 -13.43 -1.20 12.26
C ALA A 110 -12.71 -0.07 13.02
N VAL A 111 -11.74 0.61 12.39
CA VAL A 111 -10.94 1.69 13.02
C VAL A 111 -11.76 2.95 13.29
N ARG A 112 -12.82 3.19 12.51
CA ARG A 112 -13.72 4.33 12.73
C ARG A 112 -14.63 4.17 13.94
N THR A 113 -14.96 2.93 14.33
CA THR A 113 -15.80 2.67 15.51
C THR A 113 -15.05 2.86 16.83
N SER A 114 -13.74 2.62 16.87
CA SER A 114 -12.95 2.77 18.11
C SER A 114 -12.55 4.21 18.42
N SER A 115 -12.55 5.10 17.44
CA SER A 115 -12.19 6.52 17.61
C SER A 115 -13.38 7.44 17.97
N ALA A 116 -14.61 6.94 17.91
CA ALA A 116 -15.82 7.67 18.30
C ALA A 116 -16.27 7.43 19.75
N SER A 117 -15.45 6.74 20.56
CA SER A 117 -15.77 6.39 21.95
C SER A 117 -14.71 6.98 22.88
N ASN A 118 -14.74 8.29 23.12
CA ASN A 118 -14.15 8.96 24.29
C ASN A 118 -14.77 10.34 24.46
#